data_AF-A0A9D8M4L3-F1
#
_entry.id   AF-A0A9D8M4L3-F1
#
_cell.length_a   1.000
_cell.length_b   1.000
_cell.length_c   1.000
_cell.angle_alpha   90.00
_cell.angle_beta   90.00
_cell.angle_gamma   90.00
#
_symmetry.space_group_name_H-M   'P 1'
#
loop_
_entity.id
_entity.type
_entity.pdbx_description
1 polymer ?
#
loop_
_entity_poly.entity_id
_entity_poly.type
_entity_poly.pdbx_seq_one_letter_code
_entity_poly.pdbx_strand_id
1 'polypeptide(L)'
;MWWLAGLLTAFAAAIVAPLLVYIWPSGGNIKNATIKVSLQTPLDQLKEGAATKFQAPANYGFRMIGGGGDNYPGKVSFGGYLVKTGGQTTALSLTCSHLGCSVNFQGGIFACP
;
A
#
# COMPACT_ATOMS: atom_id res chain seq x y z
N MET A 1 -14.49 12.56 47.12
CA MET A 1 -13.51 13.06 46.12
C MET A 1 -13.49 12.27 44.81
N TRP A 2 -14.01 11.04 44.75
CA TRP A 2 -14.05 10.23 43.50
C TRP A 2 -14.91 10.81 42.37
N TRP A 3 -15.99 11.52 42.69
CA TRP A 3 -16.90 12.10 41.69
C TRP A 3 -16.29 13.26 40.90
N LEU A 4 -15.43 14.07 41.53
CA LEU A 4 -14.67 15.15 40.87
C LEU A 4 -13.62 14.58 39.89
N ALA A 5 -12.94 13.50 40.29
CA ALA A 5 -12.01 12.81 39.41
C ALA A 5 -12.73 12.22 38.19
N GLY A 6 -13.87 11.55 38.39
CA GLY A 6 -14.69 11.03 37.30
C GLY A 6 -15.19 12.11 36.34
N LEU A 7 -15.60 13.27 36.88
CA LEU A 7 -16.03 14.42 36.07
C LEU A 7 -14.88 14.97 35.19
N LEU A 8 -13.69 15.14 35.78
CA LEU A 8 -12.51 15.62 35.05
C LEU A 8 -12.06 14.64 33.95
N THR A 9 -12.10 13.34 34.23
CA THR A 9 -11.80 12.31 33.22
C THR A 9 -12.82 12.31 32.10
N ALA A 10 -14.11 12.48 32.40
CA ALA A 10 -15.17 12.57 31.38
C ALA A 10 -14.97 13.80 30.47
N PHE A 11 -14.61 14.96 31.04
CA PHE A 11 -14.29 16.16 30.28
C PHE A 11 -13.05 15.98 29.40
N ALA A 12 -11.98 15.39 29.93
CA ALA A 12 -10.79 15.09 29.15
C ALA A 12 -11.10 14.12 27.99
N ALA A 13 -11.88 13.07 28.24
CA ALA A 13 -12.27 12.11 27.21
C ALA A 13 -13.15 12.75 26.13
N ALA A 14 -14.09 13.62 26.51
CA ALA A 14 -14.97 14.33 25.57
C ALA A 14 -14.21 15.28 24.63
N ILE A 15 -13.06 15.80 25.04
CA ILE A 15 -12.19 16.65 24.21
C ILE A 15 -11.21 15.80 23.39
N VAL A 16 -10.57 14.80 24.01
CA VAL A 16 -9.52 14.01 23.37
C VAL A 16 -10.07 13.05 22.32
N ALA A 17 -11.24 12.43 22.56
CA ALA A 17 -11.86 11.49 21.63
C ALA A 17 -12.11 12.08 20.23
N PRO A 18 -12.75 13.26 20.07
CA PRO A 18 -12.95 13.84 18.74
C PRO A 18 -11.64 14.28 18.08
N LEU A 19 -10.64 14.74 18.86
CA LEU A 19 -9.32 15.06 18.31
C LEU A 19 -8.61 13.82 17.74
N LEU A 20 -8.74 12.67 18.39
CA LEU A 20 -8.22 11.40 17.88
C LEU A 20 -8.89 10.98 16.56
N VAL A 21 -10.18 11.29 16.36
CA VAL A 21 -10.87 11.05 15.09
C VAL A 21 -10.30 11.92 13.96
N TYR A 22 -9.87 13.15 14.25
CA TYR A 22 -9.23 14.03 13.27
C TYR A 22 -7.80 13.62 12.92
N ILE A 23 -7.09 12.98 13.85
CA ILE A 23 -5.76 12.41 13.61
C ILE A 23 -5.86 11.09 12.84
N TRP A 24 -6.97 10.36 12.99
CA TRP A 24 -7.21 9.16 12.21
C TRP A 24 -7.25 9.50 10.73
N PRO A 25 -6.48 8.83 9.87
CA PRO A 25 -6.45 9.15 8.45
C PRO A 25 -7.88 9.05 7.91
N SER A 26 -8.38 10.14 7.34
CA SER A 26 -9.70 10.12 6.72
C SER A 26 -9.70 9.00 5.69
N GLY A 27 -10.64 8.06 5.79
CA GLY A 27 -10.96 7.13 4.71
C GLY A 27 -11.59 7.91 3.57
N GLY A 28 -10.83 8.81 2.96
CA GLY A 28 -11.30 9.80 2.00
C GLY A 28 -12.01 9.14 0.83
N ASN A 29 -12.67 9.97 0.01
CA ASN A 29 -13.34 9.54 -1.21
C ASN A 29 -12.32 9.04 -2.25
N ILE A 30 -11.76 7.85 -2.05
CA ILE A 30 -10.87 7.18 -2.98
C ILE A 30 -11.73 6.71 -4.15
N LYS A 31 -11.72 7.49 -5.22
CA LYS A 31 -12.40 7.13 -6.47
C LYS A 31 -11.50 6.16 -7.24
N ASN A 32 -12.08 5.03 -7.65
CA ASN A 32 -11.39 4.10 -8.52
C ASN A 32 -11.31 4.71 -9.93
N ALA A 33 -10.10 4.78 -10.49
CA ALA A 33 -9.87 5.26 -11.85
C ALA A 33 -8.90 4.32 -12.57
N THR A 34 -9.17 4.09 -13.86
CA THR A 34 -8.23 3.38 -14.73
C THR A 34 -7.19 4.37 -15.23
N ILE A 35 -5.95 4.20 -14.80
CA ILE A 35 -4.81 5.04 -15.20
C ILE A 35 -3.87 4.27 -16.12
N LYS A 36 -3.34 4.94 -17.15
CA LYS A 36 -2.24 4.41 -17.95
C LYS A 36 -0.93 4.73 -17.24
N VAL A 37 -0.10 3.72 -17.03
CA VAL A 37 1.17 3.82 -16.30
C VAL A 37 2.30 3.56 -17.30
N SER A 38 3.34 4.39 -17.25
CA SER A 38 4.55 4.14 -18.04
C SER A 38 5.38 3.04 -17.37
N LEU A 39 5.82 2.10 -18.19
CA LEU A 39 6.72 1.03 -17.78
C LEU A 39 8.13 1.38 -18.23
N GLN A 40 9.13 1.07 -17.40
CA GLN A 40 10.53 1.22 -17.79
C GLN A 40 10.88 0.29 -18.97
N THR A 41 10.28 -0.89 -19.00
CA THR A 41 10.45 -1.87 -20.08
C THR A 41 9.09 -2.16 -20.70
N PRO A 42 8.93 -2.12 -22.04
CA PRO A 42 7.71 -2.54 -22.71
C PRO A 42 7.35 -3.99 -22.36
N LEU A 43 6.07 -4.28 -22.21
CA LEU A 43 5.57 -5.63 -21.89
C LEU A 43 6.02 -6.68 -22.90
N ASP A 44 6.11 -6.29 -24.17
CA ASP A 44 6.54 -7.18 -25.27
C ASP A 44 8.02 -7.58 -25.17
N GLN A 45 8.83 -6.76 -24.48
CA GLN A 45 10.25 -7.00 -24.28
C GLN A 45 10.55 -7.66 -22.92
N LEU A 46 9.53 -7.85 -22.08
CA LEU A 46 9.70 -8.51 -20.79
C LEU A 46 9.93 -10.01 -21.03
N LYS A 47 11.16 -10.44 -20.76
CA LYS A 47 11.56 -11.86 -20.83
C LYS A 47 10.93 -12.64 -19.68
N GLU A 48 10.79 -13.95 -19.89
CA GLU A 48 10.36 -14.88 -18.85
C GLU A 48 11.31 -14.82 -17.65
N GLY A 49 10.76 -14.72 -16.45
CA GLY A 49 11.53 -14.56 -15.19
C GLY A 49 12.10 -13.16 -14.96
N ALA A 50 11.88 -12.20 -15.87
CA ALA A 50 12.25 -10.82 -15.66
C ALA A 50 11.14 -10.03 -14.95
N ALA A 51 11.55 -8.95 -14.28
CA ALA A 51 10.64 -8.00 -13.66
C ALA A 51 10.92 -6.58 -14.16
N THR A 52 9.88 -5.80 -14.41
CA THR A 52 9.98 -4.36 -14.69
C THR A 52 9.25 -3.56 -13.62
N LYS A 53 9.86 -2.47 -13.18
CA LYS A 53 9.31 -1.63 -12.11
C LYS A 53 8.29 -0.65 -12.68
N PHE A 54 7.21 -0.44 -11.94
CA PHE A 54 6.21 0.58 -12.22
C PHE A 54 5.89 1.38 -10.96
N GLN A 55 5.47 2.63 -11.14
CA GLN A 55 5.14 3.54 -10.05
C GLN A 55 3.77 4.17 -10.29
N ALA A 56 3.06 4.42 -9.22
CA ALA A 56 1.82 5.17 -9.29
C ALA A 56 2.14 6.64 -9.62
N PRO A 57 1.40 7.26 -10.54
CA PRO A 57 1.51 8.70 -10.77
C PRO A 57 1.10 9.49 -9.51
N ALA A 58 1.51 10.75 -9.44
CA ALA A 58 1.21 11.61 -8.30
C ALA A 58 -0.29 11.63 -7.98
N ASN A 59 -0.63 11.50 -6.69
CA ASN A 59 -1.99 11.42 -6.15
C ASN A 59 -2.77 10.13 -6.44
N TYR A 60 -2.14 9.10 -7.01
CA TYR A 60 -2.74 7.79 -7.22
C TYR A 60 -2.04 6.70 -6.41
N GLY A 61 -2.75 5.62 -6.16
CA GLY A 61 -2.22 4.39 -5.60
C GLY A 61 -2.97 3.20 -6.16
N PHE A 62 -2.29 2.06 -6.27
CA PHE A 62 -2.90 0.80 -6.71
C PHE A 62 -3.50 0.08 -5.53
N ARG A 63 -4.73 -0.40 -5.67
CA ARG A 63 -5.38 -1.20 -4.64
C ARG A 63 -5.00 -2.67 -4.83
N MET A 64 -4.49 -3.30 -3.79
CA MET A 64 -4.19 -4.73 -3.77
C MET A 64 -5.48 -5.55 -3.92
N ILE A 65 -5.50 -6.48 -4.88
CA ILE A 65 -6.62 -7.41 -5.09
C ILE A 65 -6.49 -8.68 -4.23
N GLY A 66 -5.28 -8.99 -3.79
CA GLY A 66 -4.90 -10.22 -3.10
C GLY A 66 -3.54 -10.05 -2.43
N GLY A 67 -3.14 -11.03 -1.61
CA GLY A 67 -1.87 -11.02 -0.89
C GLY A 67 -2.04 -11.42 0.58
N GLY A 68 -0.99 -11.21 1.37
CA GLY A 68 -0.96 -11.53 2.80
C GLY A 68 -0.12 -10.53 3.59
N GLY A 69 -0.23 -10.59 4.92
CA GLY A 69 0.43 -9.67 5.83
C GLY A 69 0.14 -8.20 5.49
N ASP A 70 1.19 -7.39 5.40
CA ASP A 70 1.14 -5.98 5.07
C ASP A 70 0.84 -5.68 3.58
N ASN A 71 0.41 -6.68 2.81
CA ASN A 71 -0.10 -6.56 1.44
C ASN A 71 -1.52 -7.17 1.31
N TYR A 72 -2.33 -7.10 2.37
CA TYR A 72 -3.69 -7.63 2.39
C TYR A 72 -4.62 -6.96 1.35
N PRO A 73 -5.72 -7.63 0.92
CA PRO A 73 -6.66 -7.08 -0.05
C PRO A 73 -7.24 -5.73 0.39
N GLY A 74 -7.28 -4.77 -0.52
CA GLY A 74 -7.78 -3.41 -0.24
C GLY A 74 -6.70 -2.41 0.19
N LYS A 75 -5.52 -2.89 0.59
CA LYS A 75 -4.39 -2.00 0.90
C LYS A 75 -3.91 -1.25 -0.35
N VAL A 76 -3.46 -0.02 -0.15
CA VAL A 76 -2.89 0.82 -1.22
C VAL A 76 -1.38 0.60 -1.32
N SER A 77 -0.89 0.42 -2.54
CA SER A 77 0.52 0.39 -2.88
C SER A 77 0.84 1.44 -3.95
N PHE A 78 1.95 2.16 -3.78
CA PHE A 78 2.34 3.25 -4.68
C PHE A 78 3.25 2.81 -5.83
N GLY A 79 3.47 1.51 -5.98
CA GLY A 79 4.29 0.97 -7.06
C GLY A 79 4.47 -0.53 -6.92
N GLY A 80 5.17 -1.10 -7.88
CA GLY A 80 5.35 -2.54 -7.92
C GLY A 80 6.27 -3.02 -9.02
N TYR A 81 6.27 -4.33 -9.19
CA TYR A 81 6.97 -5.03 -10.24
C TYR A 81 5.98 -5.83 -11.07
N LEU A 82 6.06 -5.70 -12.39
CA LEU A 82 5.41 -6.63 -13.31
C LEU A 82 6.40 -7.74 -13.61
N VAL A 83 6.00 -8.96 -13.30
CA VAL A 83 6.81 -10.17 -13.48
C VAL A 83 6.17 -11.04 -14.53
N LYS A 84 6.96 -11.55 -15.47
CA LYS A 84 6.49 -12.54 -16.44
C LYS A 84 6.86 -13.94 -15.98
N THR A 85 5.84 -14.77 -15.72
CA THR A 85 5.99 -16.16 -15.28
C THR A 85 4.90 -17.04 -15.87
N GLY A 86 5.26 -18.21 -16.40
CA GLY A 86 4.36 -19.12 -17.11
C GLY A 86 3.69 -18.46 -18.32
N GLY A 87 4.34 -17.50 -18.98
CA GLY A 87 3.74 -16.72 -20.07
C GLY A 87 2.66 -15.71 -19.64
N GLN A 88 2.38 -15.59 -18.35
CA GLN A 88 1.46 -14.60 -17.79
C GLN A 88 2.25 -13.46 -17.13
N THR A 89 1.68 -12.25 -17.14
CA THR A 89 2.26 -11.11 -16.42
C THR A 89 1.47 -10.84 -15.15
N THR A 90 2.16 -10.88 -14.02
CA THR A 90 1.57 -10.66 -12.69
C THR A 90 2.15 -9.39 -12.08
N ALA A 91 1.29 -8.55 -11.52
CA ALA A 91 1.69 -7.36 -10.78
C ALA A 91 1.90 -7.70 -9.30
N LEU A 92 3.10 -7.40 -8.79
CA LEU A 92 3.48 -7.56 -7.39
C LEU A 92 3.74 -6.20 -6.77
N SER A 93 3.44 -6.06 -5.49
CA SER A 93 3.66 -4.82 -4.75
C SER A 93 5.16 -4.53 -4.56
N LEU A 94 5.52 -3.24 -4.52
CA LEU A 94 6.86 -2.80 -4.13
C LEU A 94 7.10 -2.95 -2.62
N THR A 95 6.05 -3.15 -1.82
CA THR A 95 6.15 -3.31 -0.37
C THR A 95 6.21 -4.78 0.03
N CYS A 96 7.07 -5.10 1.00
CA CYS A 96 7.23 -6.43 1.56
C CYS A 96 6.02 -6.76 2.44
N SER A 97 5.49 -7.98 2.35
CA SER A 97 4.31 -8.40 3.12
C SER A 97 4.54 -8.54 4.61
N HIS A 98 5.78 -8.50 5.10
CA HIS A 98 6.04 -8.62 6.54
C HIS A 98 5.70 -7.31 7.27
N LEU A 99 6.45 -6.23 6.97
CA LEU A 99 6.36 -4.95 7.67
C LEU A 99 6.30 -3.74 6.71
N GLY A 100 6.11 -3.95 5.41
CA GLY A 100 5.96 -2.86 4.45
C GLY A 100 7.26 -2.21 3.95
N CYS A 101 8.43 -2.79 4.22
CA CYS A 101 9.70 -2.31 3.67
C CYS A 101 9.71 -2.38 2.13
N SER A 102 10.49 -1.52 1.47
CA SER A 102 10.63 -1.58 0.01
C SER A 102 11.38 -2.84 -0.42
N VAL A 103 10.80 -3.58 -1.35
CA VAL A 103 11.39 -4.75 -1.99
C VAL A 103 12.26 -4.31 -3.16
N ASN A 104 13.41 -4.97 -3.35
CA ASN A 104 14.23 -4.81 -4.54
C ASN A 104 14.27 -6.12 -5.34
N PHE A 105 14.27 -6.01 -6.67
CA PHE A 105 14.46 -7.15 -7.55
C PHE A 105 15.92 -7.17 -8.04
N GLN A 106 16.68 -8.20 -7.66
CA GLN A 106 18.08 -8.35 -8.03
C GLN A 106 18.40 -9.81 -8.27
N GLY A 107 19.00 -10.15 -9.41
CA GLY A 107 19.41 -11.54 -9.70
C GLY A 107 18.26 -12.56 -9.78
N GLY A 108 17.05 -12.15 -10.15
CA GLY A 108 15.89 -13.06 -10.24
C GLY A 108 15.16 -13.28 -8.92
N ILE A 109 15.61 -12.67 -7.82
CA ILE A 109 14.99 -12.77 -6.50
C ILE A 109 14.48 -11.41 -6.03
N PHE A 110 13.42 -11.46 -5.23
CA PHE A 110 12.89 -10.30 -4.50
C PHE A 110 13.51 -10.29 -3.11
N ALA A 111 14.31 -9.26 -2.82
CA ALA A 111 14.94 -9.06 -1.53
C ALA A 111 14.20 -7.97 -0.75
N CYS A 112 13.76 -8.29 0.46
CA CYS A 112 13.40 -7.30 1.47
C CYS A 112 14.66 -6.99 2.32
N PRO A 113 14.92 -5.73 2.70
CA PRO A 113 16.01 -5.38 3.61
C PRO A 113 15.79 -5.93 5.02
#